data_AF-T1FND2-F1
#
_entry.id   AF-T1FND2-F1
#
_cell.length_a   1.000
_cell.length_b   1.000
_cell.length_c   1.000
_cell.angle_alpha   90.00
_cell.angle_beta   90.00
_cell.angle_gamma   90.00
#
_symmetry.space_group_name_H-M   'P 1'
#
loop_
_entity.id
_entity.type
_entity.pdbx_description
1 polymer ?
#
loop_
_entity_poly.entity_id
_entity_poly.type
_entity_poly.pdbx_seq_one_letter_code
_entity_poly.pdbx_strand_id
1 'polypeptide(L)'
;MACNNKEPLSLARDVQRAVEILDILQKSGDFDNFKLASLQKILQSEFCVAVREVYEHVYETVDLSGSTDVRANATAKATVAAFAASEGHAHPRIVELPKTEEGLGFNVMGGREQNSPIYISRIIPGGVADRHGSLKRGDQLLSVNGVSVEGEPHEKAVELLKAAQGSVKLVVRYTPKVLEEMEARFDRQRMARRRQQSQ
;
A
#
# COMPACT_ATOMS: atom_id res chain seq x y z
N MET A 1 48.25 -19.79 -17.99
CA MET A 1 47.01 -19.15 -18.49
C MET A 1 45.83 -19.98 -18.03
N ALA A 2 45.09 -19.51 -17.02
CA ALA A 2 43.80 -20.07 -16.65
C ALA A 2 42.82 -18.89 -16.60
N CYS A 3 42.03 -18.76 -17.67
CA CYS A 3 40.95 -17.77 -17.74
C CYS A 3 39.88 -18.19 -16.73
N ASN A 4 39.77 -17.46 -15.63
CA ASN A 4 38.61 -17.50 -14.74
C ASN A 4 37.42 -16.95 -15.54
N ASN A 5 36.67 -17.83 -16.20
CA ASN A 5 35.35 -17.55 -16.73
C ASN A 5 34.41 -17.28 -15.54
N LYS A 6 34.37 -16.03 -15.08
CA LYS A 6 33.24 -15.56 -14.27
C LYS A 6 32.07 -15.39 -15.23
N GLU A 7 31.18 -16.37 -15.27
CA GLU A 7 29.91 -16.28 -15.98
C GLU A 7 29.13 -15.02 -15.54
N PRO A 8 28.38 -14.38 -16.44
CA PRO A 8 27.61 -13.18 -16.09
C PRO A 8 26.54 -13.53 -15.04
N LEU A 9 26.49 -12.72 -13.98
CA LEU A 9 25.47 -12.78 -12.94
C LEU A 9 24.12 -12.40 -13.56
N SER A 10 23.14 -13.30 -13.53
CA SER A 10 21.76 -13.04 -13.93
C SER A 10 20.85 -13.41 -12.77
N LEU A 11 20.01 -12.45 -12.36
CA LEU A 11 19.09 -12.61 -11.25
C LEU A 11 18.12 -13.77 -11.50
N ALA A 12 17.76 -14.03 -12.77
CA ALA A 12 16.96 -15.18 -13.15
C ALA A 12 17.61 -16.52 -12.77
N ARG A 13 18.92 -16.66 -13.03
CA ARG A 13 19.66 -17.89 -12.73
C ARG A 13 19.83 -18.06 -11.22
N ASP A 14 20.11 -16.99 -10.50
CA ASP A 14 20.31 -17.04 -9.06
C ASP A 14 19.01 -17.38 -8.31
N VAL A 15 17.87 -16.83 -8.75
CA VAL A 15 16.55 -17.18 -8.20
C VAL A 15 16.19 -18.63 -8.50
N GLN A 16 16.44 -19.11 -9.72
CA GLN A 16 16.20 -20.51 -10.10
C GLN A 16 17.03 -21.47 -9.23
N ARG A 17 18.31 -21.15 -9.04
CA ARG A 17 19.21 -21.93 -8.18
C ARG A 17 18.77 -21.94 -6.72
N ALA A 18 18.30 -20.81 -6.21
CA ALA A 18 17.77 -20.72 -4.85
C ALA A 18 16.52 -21.61 -4.66
N VAL A 19 15.61 -21.63 -5.64
CA VAL A 19 14.43 -22.52 -5.62
C VAL A 19 14.83 -24.00 -5.60
N GLU A 20 15.81 -24.40 -6.40
CA GLU A 20 16.31 -25.78 -6.43
C GLU A 20 16.93 -26.19 -5.10
N ILE A 21 17.70 -25.29 -4.47
CA ILE A 21 18.29 -25.54 -3.14
C ILE A 21 17.18 -25.69 -2.10
N LEU A 22 16.12 -24.87 -2.14
CA LEU A 22 15.01 -24.98 -1.20
C LEU A 22 14.27 -26.33 -1.32
N ASP A 23 14.10 -26.85 -2.54
CA ASP A 23 13.51 -28.19 -2.76
C ASP A 23 14.40 -29.31 -2.19
N ILE A 24 15.72 -29.21 -2.35
CA ILE A 24 16.67 -30.15 -1.75
C ILE A 24 16.61 -30.10 -0.22
N LEU A 25 16.56 -28.91 0.37
CA LEU A 25 16.49 -28.71 1.82
C LEU A 25 15.17 -29.19 2.43
N GLN A 26 14.06 -29.07 1.69
CA GLN A 26 12.77 -29.63 2.13
C GLN A 26 12.81 -31.17 2.13
N LYS A 27 13.49 -31.77 1.15
CA LYS A 27 13.65 -33.23 1.04
C LYS A 27 14.62 -33.80 2.08
N SER A 28 15.62 -33.05 2.51
CA SER A 28 16.56 -33.51 3.54
C SER A 28 15.96 -33.54 4.95
N GLY A 29 14.89 -32.78 5.20
CA GLY A 29 14.15 -32.78 6.47
C GLY A 29 14.85 -32.07 7.64
N ASP A 30 16.00 -31.44 7.40
CA ASP A 30 16.82 -30.77 8.43
C ASP A 30 16.25 -29.41 8.88
N PHE A 31 15.16 -28.93 8.25
CA PHE A 31 14.64 -27.59 8.43
C PHE A 31 13.11 -27.55 8.50
N ASP A 32 12.59 -26.45 9.06
CA ASP A 32 11.15 -26.17 9.15
C ASP A 32 10.55 -26.01 7.74
N ASN A 33 9.90 -27.07 7.27
CA ASN A 33 9.29 -27.17 5.94
C ASN A 33 8.28 -26.04 5.66
N PHE A 34 7.61 -25.49 6.67
CA PHE A 34 6.65 -24.42 6.47
C PHE A 34 7.33 -23.11 6.04
N LYS A 35 8.49 -22.81 6.63
CA LYS A 35 9.28 -21.62 6.30
C LYS A 35 9.93 -21.75 4.92
N LEU A 36 10.47 -22.92 4.60
CA LEU A 36 11.06 -23.19 3.29
C LEU A 36 10.02 -23.11 2.16
N ALA A 37 8.83 -23.68 2.36
CA ALA A 37 7.74 -23.61 1.39
C ALA A 37 7.22 -22.17 1.21
N SER A 38 7.16 -21.39 2.30
CA SER A 38 6.77 -19.97 2.23
C SER A 38 7.80 -19.15 1.44
N LEU A 39 9.09 -19.38 1.65
CA LEU A 39 10.16 -18.70 0.92
C LEU A 39 10.15 -19.07 -0.57
N GLN A 40 9.93 -20.34 -0.88
CA GLN A 40 9.81 -20.81 -2.26
C GLN A 40 8.61 -20.17 -2.98
N LYS A 41 7.46 -20.08 -2.31
CA LYS A 41 6.27 -19.37 -2.84
C LYS A 41 6.55 -17.89 -3.12
N ILE A 42 7.37 -17.24 -2.30
CA ILE A 42 7.76 -15.84 -2.53
C ILE A 42 8.65 -15.73 -3.76
N LEU A 43 9.71 -16.55 -3.87
CA LEU A 43 10.65 -16.53 -4.99
C LEU A 43 10.00 -16.90 -6.33
N GLN A 44 8.96 -17.74 -6.29
CA GLN A 44 8.18 -18.15 -7.46
C GLN A 44 6.92 -17.30 -7.68
N SER A 45 6.69 -16.27 -6.87
CA SER A 45 5.49 -15.44 -7.01
C SER A 45 5.55 -14.60 -8.29
N GLU A 46 4.38 -14.35 -8.89
CA GLU A 46 4.21 -13.41 -10.01
C GLU A 46 4.84 -12.05 -9.70
N PHE A 47 4.83 -11.64 -8.43
CA PHE A 47 5.50 -10.43 -7.97
C PHE A 47 7.03 -10.50 -8.13
N CYS A 48 7.66 -11.58 -7.66
CA CYS A 48 9.12 -11.75 -7.79
C CYS A 48 9.54 -11.91 -9.25
N VAL A 49 8.70 -12.55 -10.07
CA VAL A 49 8.88 -12.66 -11.53
C VAL A 49 8.87 -11.27 -12.18
N ALA A 50 7.85 -10.44 -11.90
CA ALA A 50 7.76 -9.09 -12.45
C ALA A 50 8.93 -8.20 -12.00
N VAL A 51 9.34 -8.29 -10.73
CA VAL A 51 10.50 -7.57 -10.20
C VAL A 51 11.79 -7.99 -10.92
N ARG A 52 11.96 -9.28 -11.20
CA ARG A 52 13.09 -9.81 -11.95
C ARG A 52 13.11 -9.32 -13.39
N GLU A 53 11.96 -9.31 -14.07
CA GLU A 53 11.87 -8.82 -15.45
C GLU A 53 12.25 -7.34 -15.54
N VAL A 54 11.80 -6.51 -14.59
CA VAL A 54 12.23 -5.11 -14.49
C VAL A 54 13.72 -5.01 -14.18
N TYR A 55 14.27 -5.85 -13.31
CA TYR A 55 15.70 -5.88 -13.00
C TYR A 55 16.56 -6.16 -14.23
N GLU A 56 16.23 -7.21 -14.99
CA GLU A 56 16.96 -7.59 -16.20
C GLU A 56 16.79 -6.53 -17.30
N HIS A 57 15.59 -5.97 -17.49
CA HIS A 57 15.34 -4.93 -18.48
C HIS A 57 16.07 -3.62 -18.17
N VAL A 58 16.14 -3.22 -16.90
CA VAL A 58 16.94 -2.06 -16.45
C VAL A 58 18.44 -2.35 -16.58
N TYR A 59 18.89 -3.59 -16.37
CA TYR A 59 20.29 -3.97 -16.56
C TYR A 59 20.75 -3.93 -18.03
N GLU A 60 19.86 -4.27 -18.97
CA GLU A 60 20.13 -4.23 -20.43
C GLU A 60 20.09 -2.81 -21.00
N THR A 61 19.27 -1.91 -20.43
CA THR A 61 19.04 -0.57 -20.97
C THR A 61 19.95 0.52 -20.40
N VAL A 62 20.67 0.22 -19.31
CA VAL A 62 21.52 1.19 -18.62
C VAL A 62 22.98 0.95 -18.98
N ASP A 63 23.45 1.64 -20.03
CA ASP A 63 24.89 1.73 -20.37
C ASP A 63 25.58 2.74 -19.44
N LEU A 64 25.66 2.39 -18.15
CA LEU A 64 26.47 3.13 -17.19
C LEU A 64 27.85 2.47 -17.15
N SER A 65 28.86 3.21 -17.62
CA SER A 65 30.29 2.90 -17.49
C SER A 65 30.81 2.92 -16.03
N GLY A 66 29.95 2.59 -15.06
CA GLY A 66 30.21 2.68 -13.62
C GLY A 66 30.38 1.33 -12.94
N SER A 67 31.01 1.35 -11.76
CA SER A 67 31.21 0.18 -10.88
C SER A 67 29.92 -0.62 -10.67
N THR A 68 30.05 -1.95 -10.54
CA THR A 68 28.96 -2.89 -10.28
C THR A 68 28.05 -2.47 -9.13
N ASP A 69 28.61 -1.82 -8.11
CA ASP A 69 27.87 -1.34 -6.93
C ASP A 69 26.93 -0.17 -7.24
N VAL A 70 27.33 0.71 -8.16
CA VAL A 70 26.52 1.87 -8.57
C VAL A 70 25.31 1.40 -9.38
N ARG A 71 25.51 0.38 -10.24
CA ARG A 71 24.44 -0.24 -11.02
C ARG A 71 23.44 -0.98 -10.14
N ALA A 72 23.92 -1.77 -9.18
CA ALA A 72 23.06 -2.44 -8.21
C ALA A 72 22.23 -1.44 -7.38
N ASN A 73 22.83 -0.34 -6.93
CA ASN A 73 22.15 0.70 -6.16
C ASN A 73 21.10 1.48 -6.99
N ALA A 74 21.44 1.87 -8.22
CA ALA A 74 20.50 2.55 -9.12
C ALA A 74 19.29 1.67 -9.45
N THR A 75 19.52 0.38 -9.69
CA THR A 75 18.47 -0.60 -9.98
C THR A 75 17.59 -0.85 -8.76
N ALA A 76 18.18 -1.05 -7.57
CA ALA A 76 17.41 -1.18 -6.34
C ALA A 76 16.50 0.03 -6.10
N LYS A 77 17.01 1.25 -6.34
CA LYS A 77 16.20 2.48 -6.27
C LYS A 77 15.09 2.51 -7.33
N ALA A 78 15.37 2.11 -8.56
CA ALA A 78 14.38 2.07 -9.64
C ALA A 78 13.28 1.03 -9.39
N THR A 79 13.63 -0.17 -8.93
CA THR A 79 12.67 -1.22 -8.56
C THR A 79 11.80 -0.78 -7.39
N VAL A 80 12.38 -0.17 -6.35
CA VAL A 80 11.60 0.38 -5.21
C VAL A 80 10.69 1.51 -5.69
N ALA A 81 11.17 2.40 -6.56
CA ALA A 81 10.37 3.49 -7.11
C ALA A 81 9.23 2.98 -8.01
N ALA A 82 9.51 1.99 -8.86
CA ALA A 82 8.51 1.34 -9.71
C ALA A 82 7.48 0.56 -8.88
N PHE A 83 7.90 -0.10 -7.81
CA PHE A 83 6.99 -0.79 -6.89
C PHE A 83 6.08 0.20 -6.15
N ALA A 84 6.66 1.25 -5.57
CA ALA A 84 5.93 2.34 -4.94
C ALA A 84 4.97 3.05 -5.91
N ALA A 85 5.32 3.13 -7.20
CA ALA A 85 4.45 3.66 -8.24
C ALA A 85 3.36 2.66 -8.68
N SER A 86 3.65 1.35 -8.68
CA SER A 86 2.73 0.29 -9.09
C SER A 86 1.65 -0.02 -8.06
N GLU A 87 1.96 0.14 -6.77
CA GLU A 87 1.00 0.03 -5.66
C GLU A 87 0.26 1.34 -5.42
N GLY A 88 -0.26 1.93 -6.49
CA GLY A 88 -0.94 3.22 -6.52
C GLY A 88 -1.72 3.50 -5.22
N HIS A 89 -1.12 4.30 -4.35
CA HIS A 89 -1.70 4.82 -3.11
C HIS A 89 -2.11 3.79 -2.02
N ALA A 90 -1.77 2.50 -2.14
CA ALA A 90 -2.08 1.48 -1.12
C ALA A 90 -1.19 1.58 0.14
N HIS A 91 -0.13 2.38 0.10
CA HIS A 91 0.75 2.67 1.22
C HIS A 91 0.26 3.88 2.04
N PRO A 92 0.37 3.83 3.40
CA PRO A 92 0.10 5.00 4.23
C PRO A 92 0.94 6.20 3.80
N ARG A 93 0.29 7.34 3.56
CA ARG A 93 0.93 8.60 3.21
C ARG A 93 0.48 9.72 4.15
N ILE A 94 1.35 10.72 4.30
CA ILE A 94 1.06 11.90 5.09
C ILE A 94 0.42 12.96 4.18
N VAL A 95 -0.67 13.56 4.63
CA VAL A 95 -1.34 14.69 4.01
C VAL A 95 -1.46 15.80 5.04
N GLU A 96 -0.89 16.95 4.75
CA GLU A 96 -1.04 18.15 5.60
C GLU A 96 -2.00 19.12 4.93
N LEU A 97 -3.04 19.54 5.64
CA LEU A 97 -4.07 20.46 5.14
C LEU A 97 -4.22 21.65 6.08
N PRO A 98 -4.28 22.89 5.56
CA PRO A 98 -4.58 24.05 6.38
C PRO A 98 -6.06 24.04 6.77
N LYS A 99 -6.37 24.10 8.07
CA LYS A 99 -7.75 24.24 8.52
C LYS A 99 -8.21 25.68 8.45
N THR A 100 -9.33 25.87 7.77
CA THR A 100 -9.98 27.18 7.60
C THR A 100 -11.26 27.27 8.44
N GLU A 101 -11.91 28.44 8.44
CA GLU A 101 -13.23 28.62 9.07
C GLU A 101 -14.31 27.72 8.45
N GLU A 102 -14.17 27.39 7.16
CA GLU A 102 -15.02 26.42 6.44
C GLU A 102 -14.69 24.95 6.77
N GLY A 103 -13.66 24.72 7.58
CA GLY A 103 -13.14 23.40 7.93
C GLY A 103 -12.10 22.87 6.94
N LEU A 104 -12.08 21.55 6.76
CA LEU A 104 -11.09 20.83 5.95
C LEU A 104 -11.61 20.40 4.56
N GLY A 105 -12.91 20.56 4.29
CA GLY A 105 -13.47 20.31 2.96
C GLY A 105 -13.67 18.83 2.59
N PHE A 106 -13.91 17.94 3.56
CA PHE A 106 -14.23 16.53 3.29
C PHE A 106 -15.17 15.94 4.35
N ASN A 107 -15.82 14.82 4.02
CA ASN A 107 -16.66 14.05 4.94
C ASN A 107 -16.00 12.72 5.28
N VAL A 108 -16.23 12.26 6.51
CA VAL A 108 -15.84 10.93 6.98
C VAL A 108 -17.05 10.01 7.13
N MET A 109 -16.83 8.70 7.05
CA MET A 109 -17.81 7.65 7.39
C MET A 109 -17.13 6.43 8.02
N GLY A 110 -17.93 5.47 8.50
CA GLY A 110 -17.45 4.31 9.23
C GLY A 110 -17.14 4.65 10.68
N GLY A 111 -16.45 3.75 11.38
CA GLY A 111 -16.27 3.79 12.82
C GLY A 111 -16.49 2.42 13.46
N ARG A 112 -15.91 2.20 14.64
CA ARG A 112 -16.02 0.94 15.38
C ARG A 112 -17.46 0.48 15.59
N GLU A 113 -18.38 1.40 15.85
CA GLU A 113 -19.80 1.10 16.06
C GLU A 113 -20.49 0.48 14.83
N GLN A 114 -19.90 0.66 13.64
CA GLN A 114 -20.33 0.05 12.38
C GLN A 114 -19.42 -1.11 11.96
N ASN A 115 -18.54 -1.58 12.84
CA ASN A 115 -17.50 -2.57 12.59
C ASN A 115 -16.71 -2.28 11.30
N SER A 116 -16.33 -1.01 11.13
CA SER A 116 -15.78 -0.49 9.89
C SER A 116 -14.66 0.52 10.16
N PRO A 117 -13.59 0.57 9.35
CA PRO A 117 -12.60 1.64 9.46
C PRO A 117 -13.20 3.00 9.09
N ILE A 118 -12.47 4.08 9.43
CA ILE A 118 -12.88 5.44 9.11
C ILE A 118 -12.35 5.82 7.73
N TYR A 119 -13.25 6.29 6.86
CA TYR A 119 -12.94 6.62 5.47
C TYR A 119 -13.36 8.03 5.10
N ILE A 120 -12.62 8.65 4.19
CA ILE A 120 -13.01 9.84 3.46
C ILE A 120 -14.07 9.43 2.42
N SER A 121 -15.33 9.73 2.71
CA SER A 121 -16.47 9.38 1.87
C SER A 121 -16.72 10.40 0.77
N ARG A 122 -16.36 11.66 0.98
CA ARG A 122 -16.59 12.74 0.03
C ARG A 122 -15.54 13.82 0.17
N ILE A 123 -15.07 14.35 -0.96
CA ILE A 123 -14.35 15.61 -1.05
C ILE A 123 -15.35 16.68 -1.46
N ILE A 124 -15.36 17.82 -0.76
CA ILE A 124 -16.30 18.92 -1.01
C ILE A 124 -15.74 19.76 -2.17
N PRO A 125 -16.45 19.87 -3.32
CA PRO A 125 -15.98 20.65 -4.45
C PRO A 125 -15.68 22.10 -4.06
N GLY A 126 -14.53 22.60 -4.48
CA GLY A 126 -14.05 23.93 -4.14
C GLY A 126 -13.60 24.09 -2.68
N GLY A 127 -13.69 23.07 -1.82
CA GLY A 127 -13.23 23.11 -0.44
C GLY A 127 -11.70 22.96 -0.30
N VAL A 128 -11.18 23.04 0.93
CA VAL A 128 -9.73 22.96 1.20
C VAL A 128 -9.10 21.68 0.64
N ALA A 129 -9.65 20.51 0.95
CA ALA A 129 -9.12 19.24 0.47
C ALA A 129 -9.16 19.10 -1.06
N ASP A 130 -10.19 19.64 -1.72
CA ASP A 130 -10.32 19.64 -3.17
C ASP A 130 -9.26 20.53 -3.83
N ARG A 131 -9.14 21.78 -3.38
CA ARG A 131 -8.15 22.74 -3.88
C ARG A 131 -6.71 22.27 -3.64
N HIS A 132 -6.48 21.51 -2.57
CA HIS A 132 -5.16 20.94 -2.26
C HIS A 132 -4.85 19.68 -3.09
N GLY A 133 -5.86 18.88 -3.45
CA GLY A 133 -5.74 17.73 -4.37
C GLY A 133 -5.00 16.49 -3.82
N SER A 134 -4.50 16.53 -2.59
CA SER A 134 -3.74 15.43 -1.98
C SER A 134 -4.62 14.35 -1.31
N LEU A 135 -5.87 14.69 -1.00
CA LEU A 135 -6.85 13.81 -0.37
C LEU A 135 -7.90 13.39 -1.40
N LYS A 136 -8.31 12.13 -1.37
CA LYS A 136 -9.26 11.56 -2.33
C LYS A 136 -10.34 10.78 -1.61
N ARG A 137 -11.54 10.72 -2.21
CA ARG A 137 -12.57 9.78 -1.80
C ARG A 137 -12.01 8.36 -1.91
N GLY A 138 -12.21 7.54 -0.87
CA GLY A 138 -11.63 6.19 -0.79
C GLY A 138 -10.34 6.12 0.03
N ASP A 139 -9.84 7.24 0.54
CA ASP A 139 -8.79 7.23 1.55
C ASP A 139 -9.34 6.73 2.90
N GLN A 140 -8.73 5.70 3.47
CA GLN A 140 -8.86 5.32 4.87
C GLN A 140 -8.07 6.31 5.73
N LEU A 141 -8.70 6.87 6.75
CA LEU A 141 -8.04 7.70 7.75
C LEU A 141 -7.42 6.81 8.84
N LEU A 142 -6.10 6.91 9.01
CA LEU A 142 -5.33 6.12 9.98
C LEU A 142 -5.00 6.95 11.23
N SER A 143 -4.65 8.23 11.07
CA SER A 143 -4.37 9.12 12.19
C SER A 143 -4.65 10.60 11.89
N VAL A 144 -4.88 11.38 12.95
CA VAL A 144 -5.01 12.85 12.91
C VAL A 144 -4.03 13.44 13.91
N ASN A 145 -3.12 14.29 13.45
CA ASN A 145 -2.07 14.93 14.25
C ASN A 145 -1.27 13.95 15.12
N GLY A 146 -0.98 12.76 14.58
CA GLY A 146 -0.24 11.70 15.27
C GLY A 146 -1.06 10.83 16.21
N VAL A 147 -2.35 11.13 16.42
CA VAL A 147 -3.28 10.28 17.18
C VAL A 147 -3.95 9.29 16.23
N SER A 148 -3.75 8.00 16.47
CA SER A 148 -4.40 6.95 15.67
C SER A 148 -5.91 6.96 15.85
N VAL A 149 -6.64 6.69 14.77
CA VAL A 149 -8.10 6.52 14.75
C VAL A 149 -8.52 5.13 14.28
N GLU A 150 -7.56 4.21 14.14
CA GLU A 150 -7.84 2.83 13.78
C GLU A 150 -8.57 2.10 14.89
N GLY A 151 -9.74 1.52 14.58
CA GLY A 151 -10.57 0.84 15.58
C GLY A 151 -11.28 1.78 16.56
N GLU A 152 -11.20 3.09 16.34
CA GLU A 152 -11.89 4.10 17.15
C GLU A 152 -13.33 4.33 16.66
N PRO A 153 -14.23 4.84 17.51
CA PRO A 153 -15.58 5.21 17.10
C PRO A 153 -15.55 6.43 16.16
N HIS A 154 -16.58 6.54 15.33
CA HIS A 154 -16.71 7.67 14.39
C HIS A 154 -16.51 9.03 15.05
N GLU A 155 -17.15 9.22 16.21
CA GLU A 155 -17.14 10.46 16.98
C GLU A 155 -15.73 10.89 17.37
N LYS A 156 -14.84 9.94 17.71
CA LYS A 156 -13.47 10.25 18.12
C LYS A 156 -12.67 10.90 17.00
N ALA A 157 -12.79 10.40 15.76
CA ALA A 157 -12.12 11.02 14.63
C ALA A 157 -12.69 12.41 14.33
N VAL A 158 -14.01 12.57 14.42
CA VAL A 158 -14.68 13.86 14.23
C VAL A 158 -14.21 14.88 15.28
N GLU A 159 -14.10 14.49 16.54
CA GLU A 159 -13.56 15.32 17.62
C GLU A 159 -12.13 15.77 17.33
N LEU A 160 -11.24 14.84 16.95
CA LEU A 160 -9.85 15.18 16.62
C LEU A 160 -9.76 16.15 15.44
N LEU A 161 -10.54 15.92 14.38
CA LEU A 161 -10.59 16.79 13.21
C LEU A 161 -11.16 18.18 13.56
N LYS A 162 -12.15 18.26 14.45
CA LYS A 162 -12.75 19.51 14.93
C LYS A 162 -11.85 20.28 15.90
N ALA A 163 -11.11 19.59 16.76
CA ALA A 163 -10.20 20.20 17.74
C ALA A 163 -8.89 20.69 17.09
N ALA A 164 -8.47 20.10 15.97
CA ALA A 164 -7.27 20.52 15.27
C ALA A 164 -7.34 22.00 14.85
N GLN A 165 -6.20 22.69 14.84
CA GLN A 165 -6.04 24.10 14.46
C GLN A 165 -4.80 24.26 13.59
N GLY A 166 -4.75 25.33 12.78
CA GLY A 166 -3.61 25.59 11.90
C GLY A 166 -3.47 24.51 10.82
N SER A 167 -2.33 23.84 10.76
CA SER A 167 -2.09 22.72 9.84
C SER A 167 -2.49 21.39 10.47
N VAL A 168 -3.29 20.60 9.76
CA VAL A 168 -3.75 19.28 10.20
C VAL A 168 -3.01 18.21 9.43
N LYS A 169 -2.25 17.38 10.16
CA LYS A 169 -1.50 16.27 9.61
C LYS A 169 -2.32 14.99 9.67
N LEU A 170 -2.68 14.47 8.52
CA LEU A 170 -3.43 13.23 8.36
C LEU A 170 -2.49 12.13 7.88
N VAL A 171 -2.66 10.91 8.39
CA VAL A 171 -2.07 9.72 7.77
C VAL A 171 -3.21 8.94 7.12
N VAL A 172 -3.10 8.71 5.81
CA VAL A 172 -4.16 8.11 5.01
C VAL A 172 -3.64 7.02 4.09
N ARG A 173 -4.50 6.07 3.74
CA ARG A 173 -4.19 4.99 2.79
C ARG A 173 -5.33 4.86 1.79
N TYR A 174 -5.05 4.83 0.51
CA TYR A 174 -6.09 4.76 -0.51
C TYR A 174 -6.52 3.32 -0.75
N THR A 175 -7.77 3.03 -0.41
CA THR A 175 -8.38 1.69 -0.55
C THR A 175 -9.83 1.84 -1.02
N PRO A 176 -10.06 2.37 -2.25
CA PRO A 176 -11.38 2.74 -2.73
C PRO A 176 -12.34 1.55 -2.85
N LYS A 177 -11.84 0.36 -3.21
CA LYS A 177 -12.64 -0.87 -3.30
C LYS A 177 -13.28 -1.23 -1.96
N VAL A 178 -12.56 -1.05 -0.86
CA VAL A 178 -13.08 -1.31 0.49
C VAL A 178 -14.19 -0.32 0.85
N LEU A 179 -14.03 0.95 0.48
CA LEU A 179 -15.08 1.96 0.66
C LEU A 179 -16.35 1.58 -0.12
N GLU A 180 -16.22 1.18 -1.39
CA GLU A 180 -17.35 0.76 -2.23
C GLU A 180 -18.10 -0.44 -1.64
N GLU A 181 -17.37 -1.46 -1.16
CA GLU A 181 -17.95 -2.63 -0.48
C GLU A 181 -18.68 -2.24 0.81
N MET A 182 -18.12 -1.29 1.57
CA MET A 182 -18.73 -0.76 2.79
C MET A 182 -20.03 -0.01 2.50
N GLU A 183 -20.04 0.88 1.51
CA GLU A 183 -21.24 1.62 1.10
C GLU A 183 -22.34 0.67 0.63
N ALA A 184 -22.00 -0.33 -0.20
CA ALA A 184 -22.95 -1.33 -0.66
C ALA A 184 -23.55 -2.15 0.51
N ARG A 185 -22.75 -2.43 1.54
CA ARG A 185 -23.23 -3.11 2.76
C ARG A 185 -24.22 -2.23 3.54
N PHE A 186 -23.91 -0.96 3.73
CA PHE A 186 -24.81 -0.03 4.45
C PHE A 186 -26.11 0.21 3.68
N ASP A 187 -26.06 0.32 2.36
CA ASP A 187 -27.25 0.44 1.53
C ASP A 187 -28.16 -0.79 1.63
N ARG A 188 -27.59 -2.01 1.57
CA ARG A 188 -28.35 -3.25 1.78
C ARG A 188 -29.05 -3.27 3.13
N GLN A 189 -28.37 -2.89 4.21
CA GLN A 189 -28.95 -2.83 5.56
C GLN A 189 -30.07 -1.79 5.66
N ARG A 190 -29.88 -0.61 5.06
CA ARG A 190 -30.88 0.47 5.06
C ARG A 190 -32.14 0.07 4.31
N MET A 191 -32.01 -0.61 3.17
CA MET A 191 -33.15 -1.12 2.40
C MET A 191 -33.92 -2.22 3.16
N ALA A 192 -33.22 -3.12 3.85
CA ALA A 192 -33.87 -4.16 4.66
C ALA A 192 -34.73 -3.55 5.79
N ARG A 193 -34.20 -2.55 6.51
CA ARG A 193 -34.92 -1.87 7.60
C ARG A 193 -36.17 -1.14 7.12
N ARG A 194 -36.12 -0.49 5.95
CA ARG A 194 -37.27 0.21 5.37
C ARG A 194 -38.43 -0.73 5.04
N ARG A 195 -38.13 -1.93 4.55
CA ARG A 195 -39.15 -2.95 4.22
C ARG A 195 -39.86 -3.50 5.46
N GLN A 196 -39.17 -3.56 6.60
CA GLN A 196 -39.74 -4.00 7.87
C GLN A 196 -40.62 -2.94 8.54
N GLN A 197 -40.46 -1.66 8.20
CA GLN A 197 -41.28 -0.56 8.72
C GLN A 197 -42.52 -0.27 7.87
N SER A 198 -42.61 -0.85 6.68
CA SER A 198 -43.74 -0.72 5.76
C SER A 198 -44.71 -1.91 5.79
N GLN A 199 -44.53 -2.84 6.72
CA GLN A 199 -45.44 -3.95 7.04
C GLN A 199 -45.99 -3.74 8.44
#